data_AF-A0A8T1VGL9-F1
#
_entry.id   AF-A0A8T1VGL9-F1
#
_cell.length_a   1.000
_cell.length_b   1.000
_cell.length_c   1.000
_cell.angle_alpha   90.00
_cell.angle_beta   90.00
_cell.angle_gamma   90.00
#
_symmetry.space_group_name_H-M   'P 1'
#
loop_
_entity.id
_entity.type
_entity.pdbx_description
1 polymer ?
#
loop_
_entity_poly.entity_id
_entity_poly.type
_entity_poly.pdbx_seq_one_letter_code
_entity_poly.pdbx_strand_id
1 'polypeptide(L)'
;MSEETKLPMELADARNLVTYALRATDDYFREQGAEPNASIFELLNLPEGFESASSQDSGMVRALVKAANASMNLAVETHSHLRNLTVIDSILEFVQFPWTTGSGNLLFKGVTLDIPMDEDFLRRQLQLSNDTTESVVYGSEVPSGLFEINAKEECGRNGCVISPVGATLSTAPVDEGSQVRALPVCLDASGTEDYEATMNVDGSECQHRSSNSMLVFSFAKRIVGDAISSSVTNNSDSEALLVMLTNARQIYQITAGQLSWESTDLAATFQASCKASTCDGLAFALSDDQRQVIVGSEHVPVGNLTAYSPSLLSWTPLVTSNVQEVDRSDILKGDFVFPRNFEDSSGWNGVGGAYCERERGAFMDRVESAHLYSERSLQPAYQSALFWLFQHGVVKQKLTQATLAFGESEGYVDVTLSVPEISATLTFAGCALLLIMSVLLFFGGKAREADVEKHFKPHHLARVLLDDDAFSHRLLKCDLLNIGNKYLDSSELLDQFEISGLALRHRKRPSDVLIVPKAQQSTTASGASSQPGHML
;
A
#
# COMPACT_ATOMS: atom_id res chain seq x y z
N MET A 1 -34.79 -6.05 -32.07
CA MET A 1 -33.87 -4.91 -32.28
C MET A 1 -32.47 -5.47 -32.17
N SER A 2 -31.72 -5.52 -33.28
CA SER A 2 -30.36 -6.05 -33.31
C SER A 2 -29.43 -4.99 -32.74
N GLU A 3 -29.09 -5.06 -31.46
CA GLU A 3 -27.99 -4.26 -30.91
C GLU A 3 -26.70 -4.65 -31.65
N GLU A 4 -25.99 -3.65 -32.15
CA GLU A 4 -24.70 -3.78 -32.80
C GLU A 4 -23.73 -4.41 -31.78
N THR A 5 -23.45 -5.70 -31.91
CA THR A 5 -22.59 -6.44 -30.97
C THR A 5 -21.13 -6.02 -31.19
N LYS A 6 -20.74 -4.91 -30.55
CA LYS A 6 -19.35 -4.44 -30.55
C LYS A 6 -18.61 -5.12 -29.41
N LEU A 7 -17.48 -5.74 -29.71
CA LEU A 7 -16.59 -6.25 -28.67
C LEU A 7 -15.92 -5.07 -27.95
N PRO A 8 -15.85 -5.10 -26.61
CA PRO A 8 -15.19 -4.05 -25.84
C PRO A 8 -13.66 -4.19 -25.83
N MET A 9 -13.10 -5.19 -26.52
CA MET A 9 -11.68 -5.54 -26.56
C MET A 9 -11.26 -6.01 -27.97
N GLU A 10 -9.96 -6.19 -28.19
CA GLU A 10 -9.45 -6.74 -29.44
C GLU A 10 -9.93 -8.18 -29.67
N LEU A 11 -10.10 -8.54 -30.94
CA LEU A 11 -10.68 -9.83 -31.32
C LEU A 11 -9.78 -11.01 -30.93
N ALA A 12 -8.45 -10.83 -30.99
CA ALA A 12 -7.47 -11.82 -30.56
C ALA A 12 -7.54 -12.09 -29.03
N ASP A 13 -7.67 -11.02 -28.23
CA ASP A 13 -7.82 -11.15 -26.77
C ASP A 13 -9.13 -11.86 -26.42
N ALA A 14 -10.22 -11.50 -27.10
CA ALA A 14 -11.52 -12.14 -26.93
C ALA A 14 -11.45 -13.64 -27.25
N ARG A 15 -10.77 -14.01 -28.35
CA ARG A 15 -10.53 -15.42 -28.72
C ARG A 15 -9.75 -16.14 -27.62
N ASN A 16 -8.62 -15.60 -27.18
CA ASN A 16 -7.79 -16.23 -26.15
C ASN A 16 -8.57 -16.44 -24.85
N LEU A 17 -9.29 -15.41 -24.38
CA LEU A 17 -10.10 -15.48 -23.16
C LEU A 17 -11.26 -16.49 -23.27
N VAL A 18 -11.91 -16.60 -24.44
CA VAL A 18 -12.91 -17.65 -24.69
C VAL A 18 -12.27 -19.03 -24.59
N THR A 19 -11.12 -19.24 -25.23
CA THR A 19 -10.43 -20.53 -25.18
C THR A 19 -10.00 -20.88 -23.75
N TYR A 20 -9.48 -19.89 -23.00
CA TYR A 20 -9.18 -20.05 -21.57
C TYR A 20 -10.41 -20.39 -20.73
N ALA A 21 -11.56 -19.75 -20.98
CA ALA A 21 -12.80 -20.05 -20.27
C ALA A 21 -13.31 -21.48 -20.56
N LEU A 22 -13.28 -21.91 -21.82
CA LEU A 22 -13.65 -23.28 -22.21
C LEU A 22 -12.73 -24.31 -21.58
N ARG A 23 -11.41 -24.05 -21.58
CA ARG A 23 -10.44 -24.93 -20.95
C ARG A 23 -10.62 -25.02 -19.43
N ALA A 24 -10.80 -23.88 -18.77
CA ALA A 24 -11.06 -23.81 -17.34
C ALA A 24 -12.38 -24.51 -16.95
N THR A 25 -13.39 -24.46 -17.84
CA THR A 25 -14.65 -25.20 -17.67
C THR A 25 -14.39 -26.71 -17.64
N ASP A 26 -13.63 -27.22 -18.60
CA ASP A 26 -13.32 -28.64 -18.66
C ASP A 26 -12.54 -29.13 -17.44
N ASP A 27 -11.53 -28.37 -17.02
CA ASP A 27 -10.73 -28.70 -15.83
C ASP A 27 -11.57 -28.63 -14.54
N TYR A 28 -12.56 -27.73 -14.47
CA TYR A 28 -13.43 -27.55 -13.30
C TYR A 28 -14.35 -28.72 -13.03
N PHE A 29 -14.95 -29.28 -14.07
CA PHE A 29 -15.85 -30.42 -13.94
C PHE A 29 -15.13 -31.77 -13.94
N ARG A 30 -13.83 -31.79 -14.24
CA ARG A 30 -13.01 -33.01 -14.20
C ARG A 30 -12.75 -33.47 -12.77
N GLU A 31 -12.64 -34.79 -12.58
CA GLU A 31 -12.16 -35.37 -11.32
C GLU A 31 -10.74 -34.87 -11.00
N GLN A 32 -10.59 -34.25 -9.83
CA GLN A 32 -9.32 -33.66 -9.41
C GLN A 32 -8.29 -34.77 -9.12
N GLY A 33 -7.21 -34.82 -9.90
CA GLY A 33 -6.15 -35.83 -9.79
C GLY A 33 -6.21 -36.96 -10.81
N ALA A 34 -7.18 -36.96 -11.73
CA ALA A 34 -7.19 -37.84 -12.89
C ALA A 34 -5.99 -37.56 -13.83
N GLU A 35 -5.53 -38.58 -14.57
CA GLU A 35 -4.39 -38.42 -15.49
C GLU A 35 -4.66 -37.30 -16.52
N PRO A 36 -3.65 -36.43 -16.79
CA PRO A 36 -3.73 -35.36 -17.77
C PRO A 36 -3.99 -35.79 -19.22
N ASN A 37 -5.20 -36.21 -19.58
CA ASN A 37 -5.63 -36.11 -20.97
C ASN A 37 -6.10 -34.68 -21.20
N ALA A 38 -5.16 -33.78 -21.45
CA ALA A 38 -5.49 -32.45 -21.91
C ALA A 38 -6.03 -32.54 -23.33
N SER A 39 -7.34 -32.70 -23.48
CA SER A 39 -7.99 -32.38 -24.74
C SER A 39 -7.83 -30.89 -24.97
N ILE A 40 -6.95 -30.49 -25.89
CA ILE A 40 -6.84 -29.08 -26.30
C ILE A 40 -8.25 -28.63 -26.69
N PHE A 41 -8.79 -27.66 -25.96
CA PHE A 41 -10.07 -27.06 -26.32
C PHE A 41 -9.81 -26.11 -27.47
N GLU A 42 -9.98 -26.60 -28.69
CA GLU A 42 -9.83 -25.78 -29.89
C GLU A 42 -11.17 -25.15 -30.28
N LEU A 43 -11.12 -23.88 -30.66
CA LEU A 43 -12.26 -23.18 -31.24
C LEU A 43 -12.51 -23.71 -32.65
N LEU A 44 -13.69 -24.27 -32.87
CA LEU A 44 -14.05 -24.89 -34.15
C LEU A 44 -14.54 -23.84 -35.16
N ASN A 45 -14.13 -23.98 -36.41
CA ASN A 45 -14.70 -23.26 -37.56
C ASN A 45 -14.57 -21.72 -37.50
N LEU A 46 -13.46 -21.20 -36.97
CA LEU A 46 -13.14 -19.77 -37.10
C LEU A 46 -12.87 -19.40 -38.58
N PRO A 47 -13.40 -18.27 -39.09
CA PRO A 47 -13.17 -17.85 -40.48
C PRO A 47 -11.71 -17.54 -40.81
N GLU A 48 -11.32 -17.73 -42.06
CA GLU A 48 -10.02 -17.24 -42.56
C GLU A 48 -9.93 -15.71 -42.39
N GLY A 49 -8.78 -15.23 -41.89
CA GLY A 49 -8.54 -13.80 -41.65
C GLY A 49 -9.07 -13.26 -40.32
N PHE A 50 -9.64 -14.12 -39.45
CA PHE A 50 -10.11 -13.74 -38.11
C PHE A 50 -9.05 -12.96 -37.31
N GLU A 51 -7.80 -13.42 -37.32
CA GLU A 51 -6.67 -12.77 -36.62
C GLU A 51 -6.41 -11.31 -37.04
N SER A 52 -6.77 -10.97 -38.27
CA SER A 52 -6.53 -9.64 -38.85
C SER A 52 -7.79 -8.76 -38.84
N ALA A 53 -8.92 -9.28 -38.37
CA ALA A 53 -10.19 -8.59 -38.42
C ALA A 53 -10.36 -7.60 -37.26
N SER A 54 -11.15 -6.56 -37.50
CA SER A 54 -11.47 -5.56 -36.48
C SER A 54 -12.46 -6.13 -35.45
N SER A 55 -12.29 -5.76 -34.18
CA SER A 55 -13.26 -5.99 -33.09
C SER A 55 -14.65 -5.37 -33.33
N GLN A 56 -14.77 -4.46 -34.31
CA GLN A 56 -16.04 -3.88 -34.74
C GLN A 56 -16.76 -4.70 -35.81
N ASP A 57 -16.12 -5.74 -36.38
CA ASP A 57 -16.75 -6.61 -37.35
C ASP A 57 -17.73 -7.57 -36.66
N SER A 58 -19.00 -7.15 -36.61
CA SER A 58 -20.08 -7.96 -36.03
C SER A 58 -20.22 -9.37 -36.63
N GLY A 59 -19.71 -9.61 -37.84
CA GLY A 59 -19.66 -10.93 -38.46
C GLY A 59 -18.63 -11.82 -37.79
N MET A 60 -17.45 -11.29 -37.50
CA MET A 60 -16.38 -12.00 -36.79
C MET A 60 -16.72 -12.25 -35.33
N VAL A 61 -17.34 -11.27 -34.64
CA VAL A 61 -17.84 -11.46 -33.27
C VAL A 61 -18.84 -12.62 -33.21
N ARG A 62 -19.80 -12.65 -34.15
CA ARG A 62 -20.77 -13.75 -34.25
C ARG A 62 -20.11 -15.09 -34.59
N ALA A 63 -19.06 -15.08 -35.41
CA ALA A 63 -18.30 -16.28 -35.72
C ALA A 63 -17.57 -16.83 -34.49
N LEU A 64 -17.00 -15.96 -33.65
CA LEU A 64 -16.36 -16.37 -32.39
C LEU A 64 -17.38 -17.02 -31.42
N VAL A 65 -18.53 -16.37 -31.20
CA VAL A 65 -19.59 -16.92 -30.34
C VAL A 65 -20.10 -18.27 -30.88
N LYS A 66 -20.27 -18.38 -32.21
CA LYS A 66 -20.66 -19.63 -32.85
C LYS A 66 -19.61 -20.73 -32.70
N ALA A 67 -18.33 -20.38 -32.84
CA ALA A 67 -17.22 -21.30 -32.64
C ALA A 67 -17.16 -21.81 -31.19
N ALA A 68 -17.31 -20.91 -30.22
CA ALA A 68 -17.34 -21.24 -28.80
C ALA A 68 -18.49 -22.21 -28.47
N ASN A 69 -19.70 -21.90 -28.93
CA ASN A 69 -20.86 -22.78 -28.73
C ASN A 69 -20.67 -24.14 -29.43
N ALA A 70 -20.07 -24.17 -30.62
CA ALA A 70 -19.80 -25.43 -31.33
C ALA A 70 -18.77 -26.30 -30.58
N SER A 71 -17.69 -25.68 -30.09
CA SER A 71 -16.67 -26.38 -29.29
C SER A 71 -17.24 -26.89 -27.97
N MET A 72 -18.04 -26.08 -27.27
CA MET A 72 -18.69 -26.49 -26.03
C MET A 72 -19.69 -27.63 -26.27
N ASN A 73 -20.49 -27.58 -27.35
CA ASN A 73 -21.39 -28.67 -27.71
C ASN A 73 -20.64 -29.98 -27.96
N LEU A 74 -19.56 -29.94 -28.74
CA LEU A 74 -18.73 -31.12 -28.97
C LEU A 74 -18.16 -31.67 -27.67
N ALA A 75 -17.72 -30.80 -26.75
CA ALA A 75 -17.20 -31.22 -25.47
C ALA A 75 -18.26 -31.88 -24.57
N VAL A 76 -19.47 -31.33 -24.51
CA VAL A 76 -20.61 -31.94 -23.79
C VAL A 76 -20.96 -33.32 -24.34
N GLU A 77 -20.90 -33.50 -25.66
CA GLU A 77 -21.17 -34.79 -26.32
C GLU A 77 -20.06 -35.83 -26.08
N THR A 78 -18.80 -35.40 -26.05
CA THR A 78 -17.64 -36.30 -26.02
C THR A 78 -17.09 -36.56 -24.63
N HIS A 79 -17.13 -35.58 -23.72
CA HIS A 79 -16.56 -35.68 -22.38
C HIS A 79 -17.61 -36.11 -21.36
N SER A 80 -17.37 -37.24 -20.68
CA SER A 80 -18.34 -37.81 -19.75
C SER A 80 -18.67 -36.91 -18.56
N HIS A 81 -17.72 -36.09 -18.09
CA HIS A 81 -17.91 -35.19 -16.95
C HIS A 81 -18.72 -33.93 -17.29
N LEU A 82 -18.93 -33.61 -18.56
CA LEU A 82 -19.69 -32.44 -19.01
C LEU A 82 -21.13 -32.80 -19.45
N ARG A 83 -21.53 -34.07 -19.42
CA ARG A 83 -22.81 -34.56 -19.97
C ARG A 83 -24.07 -33.94 -19.35
N ASN A 84 -23.97 -33.43 -18.14
CA ASN A 84 -25.11 -32.80 -17.44
C ASN A 84 -25.23 -31.30 -17.76
N LEU A 85 -24.39 -30.75 -18.63
CA LEU A 85 -24.44 -29.35 -19.06
C LEU A 85 -25.23 -29.23 -20.36
N THR A 86 -25.87 -28.09 -20.58
CA THR A 86 -26.51 -27.74 -21.85
C THR A 86 -25.94 -26.45 -22.42
N VAL A 87 -25.78 -26.42 -23.75
CA VAL A 87 -25.21 -25.28 -24.50
C VAL A 87 -26.29 -24.49 -25.22
N ILE A 88 -27.53 -24.97 -25.24
CA ILE A 88 -28.64 -24.35 -25.99
C ILE A 88 -28.90 -22.92 -25.51
N ASP A 89 -28.74 -22.69 -24.20
CA ASP A 89 -28.96 -21.40 -23.54
C ASP A 89 -27.67 -20.79 -22.98
N SER A 90 -26.49 -21.22 -23.47
CA SER A 90 -25.23 -20.67 -22.97
C SER A 90 -25.02 -19.24 -23.45
N ILE A 91 -24.67 -18.35 -22.53
CA ILE A 91 -24.43 -16.92 -22.82
C ILE A 91 -22.95 -16.62 -22.64
N LEU A 92 -22.40 -15.84 -23.58
CA LEU A 92 -21.05 -15.30 -23.53
C LEU A 92 -21.13 -13.79 -23.34
N GLU A 93 -20.59 -13.30 -22.21
CA GLU A 93 -20.48 -11.89 -21.91
C GLU A 93 -19.01 -11.45 -22.01
N PHE A 94 -18.76 -10.37 -22.76
CA PHE A 94 -17.44 -9.77 -22.92
C PHE A 94 -17.40 -8.44 -22.19
N VAL A 95 -16.36 -8.21 -21.39
CA VAL A 95 -16.20 -6.98 -20.62
C VAL A 95 -14.78 -6.43 -20.67
N GLN A 96 -14.67 -5.11 -20.58
CA GLN A 96 -13.40 -4.44 -20.40
C GLN A 96 -13.56 -3.34 -19.35
N PHE A 97 -12.75 -3.41 -18.29
CA PHE A 97 -12.69 -2.43 -17.22
C PHE A 97 -11.32 -1.73 -17.24
N PRO A 98 -11.23 -0.56 -17.89
CA PRO A 98 -10.06 0.30 -17.74
C PRO A 98 -10.17 1.08 -16.43
N TRP A 99 -9.14 1.03 -15.59
CA TRP A 99 -8.96 1.96 -14.48
C TRP A 99 -7.80 2.89 -14.77
N THR A 100 -8.09 4.18 -14.79
CA THR A 100 -7.06 5.21 -14.76
C THR A 100 -6.49 5.28 -13.36
N THR A 101 -5.19 5.07 -13.24
CA THR A 101 -4.52 5.23 -11.95
C THR A 101 -3.70 6.51 -11.91
N GLY A 102 -3.30 6.92 -10.70
CA GLY A 102 -2.43 8.08 -10.53
C GLY A 102 -1.04 7.91 -11.15
N SER A 103 -0.65 6.69 -11.55
CA SER A 103 0.70 6.34 -12.00
C SER A 103 0.70 5.23 -13.06
N GLY A 104 -0.30 5.18 -13.95
CA GLY A 104 -0.36 4.15 -15.00
C GLY A 104 -1.76 3.65 -15.31
N ASN A 105 -1.85 2.71 -16.25
CA ASN A 105 -3.11 2.10 -16.65
C ASN A 105 -3.24 0.70 -16.04
N LEU A 106 -4.41 0.40 -15.49
CA LEU A 106 -4.82 -0.95 -15.13
C LEU A 106 -5.97 -1.34 -16.06
N LEU A 107 -5.92 -2.54 -16.62
CA LEU A 107 -6.92 -3.01 -17.55
C LEU A 107 -7.31 -4.44 -17.20
N PHE A 108 -8.59 -4.66 -16.92
CA PHE A 108 -9.14 -6.00 -16.86
C PHE A 108 -9.97 -6.25 -18.12
N LYS A 109 -9.65 -7.31 -18.84
CA LYS A 109 -10.47 -7.86 -19.93
C LYS A 109 -11.03 -9.18 -19.44
N GLY A 110 -12.31 -9.46 -19.69
CA GLY A 110 -12.95 -10.68 -19.21
C GLY A 110 -13.96 -11.25 -20.18
N VAL A 111 -14.08 -12.56 -20.16
CA VAL A 111 -15.15 -13.33 -20.77
C VAL A 111 -15.83 -14.16 -19.69
N THR A 112 -17.15 -14.02 -19.57
CA THR A 112 -17.97 -14.85 -18.69
C THR A 112 -18.83 -15.78 -19.53
N LEU A 113 -18.73 -17.07 -19.23
CA LEU A 113 -19.53 -18.13 -19.83
C LEU A 113 -20.58 -18.59 -18.82
N ASP A 114 -21.85 -18.41 -19.17
CA ASP A 114 -23.00 -18.93 -18.43
C ASP A 114 -23.39 -20.27 -19.02
N ILE A 115 -23.32 -21.33 -18.22
CA ILE A 115 -23.60 -22.71 -18.65
C ILE A 115 -24.72 -23.27 -17.77
N PRO A 116 -25.94 -23.37 -18.31
CA PRO A 116 -27.01 -24.07 -17.64
C PRO A 116 -26.71 -25.57 -17.55
N MET A 117 -27.16 -26.20 -16.48
CA MET A 117 -27.30 -27.66 -16.41
C MET A 117 -28.55 -28.09 -17.17
N ASP A 118 -28.58 -29.37 -17.56
CA ASP A 118 -29.74 -29.99 -18.18
C ASP A 118 -31.01 -29.80 -17.33
N GLU A 119 -32.16 -29.61 -17.98
CA GLU A 119 -33.44 -29.38 -17.30
C GLU A 119 -33.85 -30.56 -16.40
N ASP A 120 -33.33 -31.76 -16.65
CA ASP A 120 -33.56 -32.95 -15.82
C ASP A 120 -32.72 -32.93 -14.53
N PHE A 121 -31.68 -32.09 -14.43
CA PHE A 121 -30.73 -32.10 -13.32
C PHE A 121 -31.34 -31.64 -11.99
N LEU A 122 -32.28 -30.69 -12.01
CA LEU A 122 -33.02 -30.22 -10.83
C LEU A 122 -34.50 -30.62 -10.93
N ARG A 123 -34.79 -31.92 -10.92
CA ARG A 123 -36.16 -32.44 -10.87
C ARG A 123 -36.38 -33.38 -9.71
N ARG A 124 -37.20 -32.97 -8.74
CA ARG A 124 -37.43 -33.73 -7.51
C ARG A 124 -38.89 -33.68 -7.11
N GLN A 125 -39.49 -34.85 -6.91
CA GLN A 125 -40.78 -34.99 -6.24
C GLN A 125 -40.57 -35.65 -4.88
N LEU A 126 -41.27 -35.17 -3.86
CA LEU A 126 -41.17 -35.68 -2.52
C LEU A 126 -42.37 -36.59 -2.23
N GLN A 127 -42.09 -37.85 -1.89
CA GLN A 127 -43.10 -38.71 -1.27
C GLN A 127 -42.93 -38.66 0.24
N LEU A 128 -43.94 -38.12 0.91
CA LEU A 128 -43.99 -37.96 2.36
C LEU A 128 -44.60 -39.22 2.99
N SER A 129 -43.88 -39.83 3.94
CA SER A 129 -44.36 -40.94 4.77
C SER A 129 -44.49 -40.47 6.22
N ASN A 130 -45.71 -40.46 6.77
CA ASN A 130 -46.07 -40.08 8.14
C ASN A 130 -45.61 -38.68 8.59
N ASP A 131 -44.32 -38.45 8.82
CA ASP A 131 -43.70 -37.20 9.24
C ASP A 131 -42.53 -36.82 8.31
N THR A 132 -42.48 -35.56 7.91
CA THR A 132 -41.39 -34.87 7.19
C THR A 132 -39.97 -35.09 7.72
N THR A 133 -39.78 -35.68 8.91
CA THR A 133 -38.47 -36.02 9.51
C THR A 133 -38.14 -37.52 9.55
N GLU A 134 -39.06 -38.41 9.16
CA GLU A 134 -38.86 -39.86 9.34
C GLU A 134 -38.32 -40.56 8.08
N SER A 135 -38.80 -40.17 6.90
CA SER A 135 -38.20 -40.58 5.62
C SER A 135 -38.70 -39.72 4.46
N VAL A 136 -37.78 -39.11 3.73
CA VAL A 136 -38.05 -38.48 2.43
C VAL A 136 -37.64 -39.46 1.34
N VAL A 137 -38.59 -39.91 0.53
CA VAL A 137 -38.26 -40.70 -0.68
C VAL A 137 -38.26 -39.74 -1.87
N TYR A 138 -37.07 -39.53 -2.43
CA TYR A 138 -36.89 -38.77 -3.65
C TYR A 138 -37.37 -39.62 -4.84
N GLY A 139 -38.45 -39.20 -5.49
CA GLY A 139 -38.99 -39.88 -6.65
C GLY A 139 -38.01 -39.89 -7.84
N SER A 140 -37.95 -40.99 -8.58
CA SER A 140 -37.14 -41.13 -9.80
C SER A 140 -37.83 -40.58 -11.06
N GLU A 141 -39.13 -40.30 -10.99
CA GLU A 141 -39.95 -39.76 -12.09
C GLU A 141 -40.65 -38.50 -11.57
N VAL A 142 -40.42 -37.37 -12.23
CA VAL A 142 -40.95 -36.06 -11.81
C VAL A 142 -41.61 -35.38 -13.01
N PRO A 143 -42.78 -34.75 -12.85
CA PRO A 143 -43.37 -33.90 -13.89
C PRO A 143 -42.37 -32.83 -14.35
N SER A 144 -42.35 -32.51 -15.65
CA SER A 144 -41.41 -31.54 -16.21
C SER A 144 -41.48 -30.19 -15.48
N GLY A 145 -40.33 -29.68 -15.05
CA GLY A 145 -40.21 -28.32 -14.53
C GLY A 145 -40.63 -28.13 -13.07
N LEU A 146 -40.81 -29.19 -12.27
CA LEU A 146 -41.12 -29.07 -10.84
C LEU A 146 -39.98 -29.60 -9.96
N PHE A 147 -39.59 -28.84 -8.95
CA PHE A 147 -38.66 -29.27 -7.90
C PHE A 147 -39.25 -28.97 -6.52
N GLU A 148 -39.53 -30.03 -5.76
CA GLU A 148 -40.08 -29.95 -4.41
C GLU A 148 -38.99 -30.08 -3.36
N ILE A 149 -39.07 -29.27 -2.30
CA ILE A 149 -38.13 -29.22 -1.19
C ILE A 149 -38.86 -29.43 0.14
N ASN A 150 -38.30 -30.31 0.97
CA ASN A 150 -38.79 -30.53 2.33
C ASN A 150 -38.35 -29.36 3.20
N ALA A 151 -39.27 -28.44 3.44
CA ALA A 151 -38.95 -27.19 4.12
C ALA A 151 -38.40 -27.42 5.54
N LYS A 152 -38.83 -28.49 6.21
CA LYS A 152 -38.47 -28.79 7.61
C LYS A 152 -36.98 -29.02 7.81
N GLU A 153 -36.28 -29.57 6.83
CA GLU A 153 -34.86 -29.95 6.94
C GLU A 153 -33.93 -29.08 6.08
N GLU A 154 -34.43 -28.64 4.92
CA GLU A 154 -33.62 -28.03 3.87
C GLU A 154 -33.78 -26.51 3.80
N CYS A 155 -34.82 -25.92 4.39
CA CYS A 155 -35.13 -24.51 4.24
C CYS A 155 -35.07 -23.72 5.55
N GLY A 156 -34.81 -22.42 5.40
CA GLY A 156 -34.99 -21.43 6.44
C GLY A 156 -35.71 -20.19 5.90
N ARG A 157 -35.63 -19.09 6.65
CA ARG A 157 -36.38 -17.86 6.32
C ARG A 157 -35.97 -17.25 4.98
N ASN A 158 -34.68 -17.30 4.65
CA ASN A 158 -34.09 -16.56 3.54
C ASN A 158 -33.68 -17.43 2.35
N GLY A 159 -33.86 -18.76 2.43
CA GLY A 159 -33.54 -19.67 1.34
C GLY A 159 -33.48 -21.13 1.79
N CYS A 160 -33.01 -21.99 0.90
CA CYS A 160 -32.86 -23.43 1.15
C CYS A 160 -31.48 -23.94 0.72
N VAL A 161 -31.06 -25.05 1.32
CA VAL A 161 -29.92 -25.88 0.91
C VAL A 161 -30.47 -27.17 0.33
N ILE A 162 -30.18 -27.45 -0.94
CA ILE A 162 -30.74 -28.61 -1.64
C ILE A 162 -29.65 -29.59 -2.07
N SER A 163 -29.99 -30.86 -2.19
CA SER A 163 -29.16 -31.87 -2.87
C SER A 163 -29.68 -32.12 -4.29
N PRO A 164 -28.80 -32.55 -5.22
CA PRO A 164 -29.22 -32.97 -6.55
C PRO A 164 -30.11 -34.23 -6.50
N VAL A 165 -30.76 -34.52 -7.62
CA VAL A 165 -31.71 -35.63 -7.76
C VAL A 165 -31.09 -36.96 -7.38
N GLY A 166 -31.78 -37.72 -6.53
CA GLY A 166 -31.35 -39.06 -6.10
C GLY A 166 -30.27 -39.09 -5.01
N ALA A 167 -29.81 -37.93 -4.52
CA ALA A 167 -28.85 -37.85 -3.41
C ALA A 167 -29.48 -37.22 -2.17
N THR A 168 -29.07 -37.68 -0.99
CA THR A 168 -29.28 -36.95 0.27
C THR A 168 -28.15 -35.93 0.42
N LEU A 169 -28.34 -34.91 1.28
CA LEU A 169 -27.27 -33.92 1.56
C LEU A 169 -25.94 -34.57 2.00
N SER A 170 -26.00 -35.70 2.70
CA SER A 170 -24.82 -36.47 3.12
C SER A 170 -24.13 -37.25 1.99
N THR A 171 -24.86 -37.63 0.94
CA THR A 171 -24.32 -38.45 -0.18
C THR A 171 -24.10 -37.65 -1.45
N ALA A 172 -24.44 -36.36 -1.45
CA ALA A 172 -24.21 -35.48 -2.59
C ALA A 172 -22.71 -35.42 -2.97
N PRO A 173 -22.39 -35.15 -4.25
CA PRO A 173 -21.01 -34.99 -4.70
C PRO A 173 -20.29 -33.87 -3.95
N VAL A 174 -18.98 -34.02 -3.71
CA VAL A 174 -18.16 -32.92 -3.18
C VAL A 174 -18.17 -31.80 -4.20
N ASP A 175 -18.54 -30.61 -3.77
CA ASP A 175 -18.39 -29.39 -4.55
C ASP A 175 -17.19 -28.61 -4.04
N GLU A 176 -16.37 -28.11 -4.96
CA GLU A 176 -15.19 -27.29 -4.64
C GLU A 176 -15.58 -25.82 -4.33
N GLY A 177 -16.87 -25.49 -4.47
CA GLY A 177 -17.44 -24.21 -4.10
C GLY A 177 -17.08 -23.08 -5.05
N SER A 178 -17.32 -21.85 -4.60
CA SER A 178 -16.94 -20.65 -5.36
C SER A 178 -15.46 -20.37 -5.16
N GLN A 179 -14.74 -20.15 -6.25
CA GLN A 179 -13.30 -19.92 -6.18
C GLN A 179 -12.83 -18.96 -7.25
N VAL A 180 -11.76 -18.24 -6.92
CA VAL A 180 -11.00 -17.39 -7.81
C VAL A 180 -9.55 -17.87 -7.78
N ARG A 181 -9.03 -18.24 -8.95
CA ARG A 181 -7.69 -18.77 -9.17
C ARG A 181 -6.93 -17.87 -10.14
N ALA A 182 -5.61 -17.89 -10.07
CA ALA A 182 -4.76 -17.14 -10.98
C ALA A 182 -3.65 -18.00 -11.57
N LEU A 183 -3.24 -17.64 -12.79
CA LEU A 183 -2.14 -18.24 -13.54
C LEU A 183 -1.26 -17.14 -14.16
N PRO A 184 0.04 -17.39 -14.35
CA PRO A 184 0.90 -16.47 -15.08
C PRO A 184 0.54 -16.49 -16.57
N VAL A 185 0.79 -15.37 -17.25
CA VAL A 185 0.78 -15.32 -18.72
C VAL A 185 2.18 -15.63 -19.24
N CYS A 186 2.30 -16.55 -20.18
CA CYS A 186 3.57 -16.86 -20.84
C CYS A 186 3.73 -15.99 -22.08
N LEU A 187 4.98 -15.64 -22.39
CA LEU A 187 5.33 -14.80 -23.53
C LEU A 187 6.16 -15.59 -24.54
N ASP A 188 5.89 -15.36 -25.82
CA ASP A 188 6.67 -15.91 -26.92
C ASP A 188 8.01 -15.15 -27.09
N ALA A 189 8.80 -15.56 -28.08
CA ALA A 189 10.07 -14.90 -28.40
C ALA A 189 9.92 -13.43 -28.85
N SER A 190 8.72 -13.01 -29.26
CA SER A 190 8.42 -11.63 -29.65
C SER A 190 7.89 -10.77 -28.48
N GLY A 191 7.67 -11.36 -27.31
CA GLY A 191 7.13 -10.69 -26.13
C GLY A 191 5.60 -10.56 -26.15
N THR A 192 4.92 -11.29 -27.04
CA THR A 192 3.47 -11.40 -27.12
C THR A 192 2.97 -12.60 -26.31
N GLU A 193 1.70 -12.58 -25.90
CA GLU A 193 1.10 -13.68 -25.13
C GLU A 193 1.09 -14.98 -25.95
N ASP A 194 1.68 -16.03 -25.36
CA ASP A 194 1.72 -17.37 -25.91
C ASP A 194 0.67 -18.24 -25.20
N TYR A 195 -0.48 -18.42 -25.86
CA TYR A 195 -1.58 -19.23 -25.36
C TYR A 195 -1.15 -20.70 -25.13
N GLU A 196 -0.43 -21.28 -26.09
CA GLU A 196 -0.07 -22.70 -26.07
C GLU A 196 0.88 -22.98 -24.90
N ALA A 197 1.88 -22.11 -24.72
CA ALA A 197 2.79 -22.21 -23.58
C ALA A 197 2.07 -21.96 -22.24
N THR A 198 1.06 -21.08 -22.21
CA THR A 198 0.30 -20.75 -20.99
C THR A 198 -0.56 -21.90 -20.49
N MET A 199 -1.19 -22.66 -21.40
CA MET A 199 -2.08 -23.77 -21.05
C MET A 199 -1.42 -25.15 -21.26
N ASN A 200 -0.08 -25.19 -21.33
CA ASN A 200 0.66 -26.44 -21.45
C ASN A 200 0.64 -27.22 -20.13
N VAL A 201 0.18 -28.47 -20.21
CA VAL A 201 0.01 -29.42 -19.09
C VAL A 201 1.23 -29.54 -18.18
N ASP A 202 2.42 -29.53 -18.76
CA ASP A 202 3.68 -29.77 -18.05
C ASP A 202 4.32 -28.47 -17.58
N GLY A 203 3.77 -27.31 -17.96
CA GLY A 203 4.28 -25.97 -17.65
C GLY A 203 5.71 -25.69 -18.14
N SER A 204 6.32 -26.63 -18.86
CA SER A 204 7.73 -26.64 -19.27
C SER A 204 8.04 -25.63 -20.37
N GLU A 205 7.01 -25.23 -21.12
CA GLU A 205 7.10 -24.26 -22.22
C GLU A 205 6.98 -22.81 -21.74
N CYS A 206 6.50 -22.57 -20.51
CA CYS A 206 6.37 -21.24 -19.93
C CYS A 206 7.68 -20.71 -19.33
N GLN A 207 8.74 -20.64 -20.14
CA GLN A 207 10.06 -20.19 -19.68
C GLN A 207 10.11 -18.69 -19.42
N HIS A 208 9.39 -17.91 -20.22
CA HIS A 208 9.29 -16.46 -20.11
C HIS A 208 7.88 -16.08 -19.66
N ARG A 209 7.77 -15.58 -18.44
CA ARG A 209 6.52 -15.11 -17.86
C ARG A 209 6.41 -13.61 -18.01
N SER A 210 5.19 -13.14 -18.27
CA SER A 210 4.85 -11.74 -18.16
C SER A 210 5.11 -11.24 -16.73
N SER A 211 5.63 -10.03 -16.61
CA SER A 211 5.80 -9.32 -15.34
C SER A 211 4.67 -8.31 -15.08
N ASN A 212 3.78 -8.12 -16.06
CA ASN A 212 2.80 -7.05 -16.07
C ASN A 212 1.38 -7.51 -16.44
N SER A 213 1.16 -8.82 -16.48
CA SER A 213 -0.17 -9.41 -16.68
C SER A 213 -0.32 -10.75 -15.97
N MET A 214 -1.56 -11.08 -15.63
CA MET A 214 -1.95 -12.39 -15.11
C MET A 214 -3.32 -12.81 -15.61
N LEU A 215 -3.55 -14.12 -15.67
CA LEU A 215 -4.87 -14.70 -15.91
C LEU A 215 -5.58 -14.95 -14.59
N VAL A 216 -6.88 -14.75 -14.60
CA VAL A 216 -7.76 -14.87 -13.44
C VAL A 216 -8.98 -15.67 -13.85
N PHE A 217 -9.26 -16.72 -13.10
CA PHE A 217 -10.39 -17.61 -13.33
C PHE A 217 -11.31 -17.54 -12.14
N SER A 218 -12.60 -17.31 -12.35
CA SER A 218 -13.60 -17.38 -11.29
C SER A 218 -14.71 -18.33 -11.63
N PHE A 219 -15.06 -19.16 -10.66
CA PHE A 219 -16.10 -20.18 -10.73
C PHE A 219 -17.17 -19.83 -9.72
N ALA A 220 -18.40 -19.71 -10.22
CA ALA A 220 -19.58 -19.38 -9.44
C ALA A 220 -20.76 -20.24 -9.92
N LYS A 221 -21.77 -20.39 -9.08
CA LYS A 221 -23.00 -21.07 -9.46
C LYS A 221 -24.21 -20.47 -8.75
N ARG A 222 -25.37 -20.57 -9.40
CA ARG A 222 -26.64 -20.15 -8.82
C ARG A 222 -27.77 -21.01 -9.36
N ILE A 223 -28.84 -21.11 -8.57
CA ILE A 223 -30.10 -21.70 -9.01
C ILE A 223 -31.06 -20.56 -9.31
N VAL A 224 -31.64 -20.59 -10.52
CA VAL A 224 -32.65 -19.64 -10.99
C VAL A 224 -33.87 -20.41 -11.47
N GLY A 225 -35.02 -19.75 -11.60
CA GLY A 225 -36.23 -20.35 -12.19
C GLY A 225 -37.36 -19.33 -12.31
N ASP A 226 -38.52 -19.80 -12.74
CA ASP A 226 -39.66 -18.92 -13.00
C ASP A 226 -40.35 -18.50 -11.70
N ALA A 227 -40.55 -19.43 -10.78
CA ALA A 227 -41.23 -19.15 -9.53
C ALA A 227 -40.72 -19.98 -8.35
N ILE A 228 -40.80 -19.39 -7.16
CA ILE A 228 -40.61 -20.06 -5.87
C ILE A 228 -41.81 -19.82 -4.97
N SER A 229 -42.33 -20.89 -4.38
CA SER A 229 -43.48 -20.80 -3.47
C SER A 229 -43.34 -21.75 -2.29
N SER A 230 -43.91 -21.37 -1.15
CA SER A 230 -44.00 -22.20 0.05
C SER A 230 -45.47 -22.53 0.33
N SER A 231 -45.82 -23.82 0.38
CA SER A 231 -47.20 -24.28 0.58
C SER A 231 -47.26 -25.40 1.63
N VAL A 232 -48.34 -25.41 2.42
CA VAL A 232 -48.59 -26.48 3.38
C VAL A 232 -49.48 -27.53 2.71
N THR A 233 -48.98 -28.75 2.61
CA THR A 233 -49.75 -29.90 2.15
C THR A 233 -50.35 -30.61 3.36
N ASN A 234 -51.67 -30.72 3.37
CA ASN A 234 -52.41 -31.45 4.39
C ASN A 234 -52.72 -32.86 3.87
N ASN A 235 -51.93 -33.84 4.28
CA ASN A 235 -52.37 -35.24 4.21
C ASN A 235 -53.02 -35.61 5.54
N SER A 236 -53.90 -36.60 5.53
CA SER A 236 -54.89 -36.91 6.59
C SER A 236 -54.33 -37.02 8.02
N ASP A 237 -53.02 -37.19 8.20
CA ASP A 237 -52.37 -37.34 9.50
C ASP A 237 -51.11 -36.45 9.69
N SER A 238 -50.74 -35.58 8.74
CA SER A 238 -49.60 -34.66 8.90
C SER A 238 -49.66 -33.38 8.05
N GLU A 239 -49.25 -32.27 8.67
CA GLU A 239 -48.98 -31.00 7.99
C GLU A 239 -47.51 -31.01 7.54
N ALA A 240 -47.28 -30.92 6.23
CA ALA A 240 -45.95 -30.83 5.67
C ALA A 240 -45.78 -29.50 4.91
N LEU A 241 -44.79 -28.71 5.30
CA LEU A 241 -44.42 -27.51 4.55
C LEU A 241 -43.50 -27.92 3.40
N LEU A 242 -43.94 -27.64 2.18
CA LEU A 242 -43.20 -27.89 0.95
C LEU A 242 -42.84 -26.58 0.29
N VAL A 243 -41.62 -26.49 -0.21
CA VAL A 243 -41.20 -25.40 -1.10
C VAL A 243 -41.15 -25.94 -2.52
N MET A 244 -41.83 -25.28 -3.43
CA MET A 244 -41.89 -25.65 -4.84
C MET A 244 -41.11 -24.64 -5.66
N LEU A 245 -40.20 -25.12 -6.48
CA LEU A 245 -39.52 -24.36 -7.52
C LEU A 245 -40.11 -24.75 -8.87
N THR A 246 -40.43 -23.75 -9.69
CA THR A 246 -40.94 -23.93 -11.05
C THR A 246 -39.84 -23.60 -12.05
N ASN A 247 -39.60 -24.52 -12.99
CA ASN A 247 -38.57 -24.44 -14.03
C ASN A 247 -37.19 -24.06 -13.47
N ALA A 248 -36.82 -24.66 -12.33
CA ALA A 248 -35.54 -24.42 -11.69
C ALA A 248 -34.39 -25.00 -12.52
N ARG A 249 -33.35 -24.21 -12.72
CA ARG A 249 -32.12 -24.59 -13.40
C ARG A 249 -30.90 -24.10 -12.63
N GLN A 250 -29.89 -24.95 -12.57
CA GLN A 250 -28.59 -24.59 -12.04
C GLN A 250 -27.76 -23.99 -13.17
N ILE A 251 -27.19 -22.81 -12.94
CA ILE A 251 -26.31 -22.12 -13.88
C ILE A 251 -24.93 -22.00 -13.25
N TYR A 252 -23.94 -22.54 -13.93
CA TYR A 252 -22.54 -22.27 -13.64
C TYR A 252 -22.09 -21.04 -14.42
N GLN A 253 -21.40 -20.12 -13.74
CA GLN A 253 -20.77 -18.98 -14.38
C GLN A 253 -19.27 -19.09 -14.24
N ILE A 254 -18.57 -19.14 -15.37
CA ILE A 254 -17.12 -19.27 -15.42
C ILE A 254 -16.56 -18.03 -16.10
N THR A 255 -15.79 -17.24 -15.36
CA THR A 255 -15.12 -16.06 -15.88
C THR A 255 -13.65 -16.35 -16.09
N ALA A 256 -13.15 -16.17 -17.31
CA ALA A 256 -11.73 -16.03 -17.59
C ALA A 256 -11.43 -14.55 -17.83
N GLY A 257 -10.48 -14.01 -17.09
CA GLY A 257 -10.07 -12.63 -17.19
C GLY A 257 -8.56 -12.49 -17.29
N GLN A 258 -8.12 -11.42 -17.91
CA GLN A 258 -6.73 -10.99 -17.96
C GLN A 258 -6.65 -9.63 -17.27
N LEU A 259 -5.88 -9.56 -16.19
CA LEU A 259 -5.50 -8.29 -15.59
C LEU A 259 -4.13 -7.91 -16.12
N SER A 260 -4.01 -6.76 -16.76
CA SER A 260 -2.74 -6.16 -17.18
C SER A 260 -2.54 -4.79 -16.56
N TRP A 261 -1.27 -4.44 -16.34
CA TRP A 261 -0.88 -3.18 -15.73
C TRP A 261 0.38 -2.61 -16.36
N GLU A 262 0.57 -1.30 -16.20
CA GLU A 262 1.78 -0.61 -16.60
C GLU A 262 2.40 0.04 -15.36
N SER A 263 3.64 -0.37 -15.03
CA SER A 263 4.38 0.26 -13.94
C SER A 263 4.99 1.57 -14.43
N THR A 264 4.93 2.60 -13.60
CA THR A 264 5.59 3.89 -13.90
C THR A 264 6.43 4.33 -12.71
N ASP A 265 7.36 5.27 -12.96
CA ASP A 265 8.17 5.88 -11.92
C ASP A 265 7.29 6.69 -10.95
N LEU A 266 7.04 6.11 -9.77
CA LEU A 266 6.25 6.70 -8.71
C LEU A 266 6.94 7.94 -8.11
N ALA A 267 8.28 7.99 -8.12
CA ALA A 267 9.02 9.13 -7.60
C ALA A 267 8.83 10.36 -8.50
N ALA A 268 8.94 10.18 -9.82
CA ALA A 268 8.62 11.22 -10.79
C ALA A 268 7.14 11.65 -10.72
N THR A 269 6.23 10.68 -10.61
CA THR A 269 4.78 10.92 -10.54
C THR A 269 4.38 11.76 -9.33
N PHE A 270 4.99 11.51 -8.16
CA PHE A 270 4.66 12.18 -6.90
C PHE A 270 5.71 13.18 -6.42
N GLN A 271 6.53 13.72 -7.34
CA GLN A 271 7.58 14.72 -7.07
C GLN A 271 8.45 14.36 -5.84
N ALA A 272 8.76 13.07 -5.69
CA ALA A 272 9.53 12.54 -4.59
C ALA A 272 10.93 12.14 -5.07
N SER A 273 11.87 12.02 -4.14
CA SER A 273 13.20 11.46 -4.42
C SER A 273 13.16 9.94 -4.32
N CYS A 274 13.81 9.26 -5.28
CA CYS A 274 13.96 7.80 -5.26
C CYS A 274 15.25 7.41 -4.52
N LYS A 275 15.12 6.68 -3.41
CA LYS A 275 16.28 6.11 -2.67
C LYS A 275 16.63 4.69 -3.13
N ALA A 276 15.71 3.98 -3.79
CA ALA A 276 15.88 2.61 -4.27
C ALA A 276 16.57 2.59 -5.65
N SER A 277 16.91 1.38 -6.13
CA SER A 277 17.46 1.20 -7.49
C SER A 277 16.45 1.53 -8.59
N THR A 278 15.17 1.27 -8.33
CA THR A 278 14.03 1.64 -9.18
C THR A 278 12.89 2.10 -8.28
N CYS A 279 12.11 3.07 -8.75
CA CYS A 279 10.88 3.53 -8.09
C CYS A 279 9.64 3.24 -8.94
N ASP A 280 9.75 2.26 -9.83
CA ASP A 280 8.64 1.81 -10.65
C ASP A 280 7.60 1.11 -9.77
N GLY A 281 6.34 1.38 -10.06
CA GLY A 281 5.24 0.74 -9.38
C GLY A 281 3.88 1.20 -9.86
N LEU A 282 2.88 0.89 -9.05
CA LEU A 282 1.48 1.16 -9.30
C LEU A 282 0.90 1.95 -8.13
N ALA A 283 0.05 2.92 -8.45
CA ALA A 283 -0.79 3.62 -7.50
C ALA A 283 -2.25 3.28 -7.82
N PHE A 284 -3.14 3.31 -6.84
CA PHE A 284 -4.58 3.17 -7.06
C PHE A 284 -5.33 4.13 -6.15
N ALA A 285 -6.27 4.89 -6.69
CA ALA A 285 -7.07 5.81 -5.89
C ALA A 285 -8.12 5.08 -5.06
N LEU A 286 -8.18 5.39 -3.76
CA LEU A 286 -9.27 4.91 -2.91
C LEU A 286 -10.50 5.81 -3.05
N SER A 287 -11.65 5.33 -2.57
CA SER A 287 -12.97 5.93 -2.78
C SER A 287 -13.12 7.38 -2.30
N ASP A 288 -12.21 7.89 -1.47
CA ASP A 288 -12.25 9.27 -0.98
C ASP A 288 -11.36 10.23 -1.79
N ASP A 289 -10.65 9.75 -2.81
CA ASP A 289 -9.64 10.45 -3.62
C ASP A 289 -8.49 11.10 -2.86
N GLN A 290 -8.58 11.17 -1.53
CA GLN A 290 -7.58 11.70 -0.61
C GLN A 290 -6.49 10.67 -0.30
N ARG A 291 -6.78 9.39 -0.49
CA ARG A 291 -5.83 8.30 -0.25
C ARG A 291 -5.57 7.50 -1.51
N GLN A 292 -4.36 6.98 -1.60
CA GLN A 292 -3.95 6.04 -2.64
C GLN A 292 -3.24 4.84 -2.04
N VAL A 293 -3.44 3.68 -2.63
CA VAL A 293 -2.64 2.48 -2.36
C VAL A 293 -1.50 2.46 -3.35
N ILE A 294 -0.28 2.21 -2.88
CA ILE A 294 0.91 2.21 -3.74
C ILE A 294 1.68 0.93 -3.51
N VAL A 295 2.10 0.29 -4.60
CA VAL A 295 2.90 -0.93 -4.59
C VAL A 295 4.07 -0.75 -5.55
N GLY A 296 5.29 -1.05 -5.11
CA GLY A 296 6.45 -1.08 -6.00
C GLY A 296 6.41 -2.32 -6.91
N SER A 297 6.94 -2.23 -8.12
CA SER A 297 6.91 -3.35 -9.08
C SER A 297 7.61 -4.61 -8.55
N GLU A 298 8.65 -4.45 -7.73
CA GLU A 298 9.36 -5.56 -7.06
C GLU A 298 8.51 -6.30 -6.02
N HIS A 299 7.43 -5.67 -5.54
CA HIS A 299 6.50 -6.24 -4.57
C HIS A 299 5.26 -6.85 -5.23
N VAL A 300 5.12 -6.76 -6.56
CA VAL A 300 4.05 -7.45 -7.27
C VAL A 300 4.43 -8.94 -7.40
N PRO A 301 3.68 -9.86 -6.78
CA PRO A 301 4.10 -11.25 -6.56
C PRO A 301 3.87 -12.16 -7.79
N VAL A 302 4.12 -11.67 -9.02
CA VAL A 302 3.91 -12.46 -10.26
C VAL A 302 4.75 -13.74 -10.29
N GLY A 303 5.96 -13.69 -9.71
CA GLY A 303 6.83 -14.87 -9.57
C GLY A 303 6.24 -15.98 -8.69
N ASN A 304 5.26 -15.67 -7.83
CA ASN A 304 4.62 -16.65 -6.96
C ASN A 304 3.47 -17.40 -7.65
N LEU A 305 3.06 -16.99 -8.86
CA LEU A 305 2.02 -17.68 -9.60
C LEU A 305 2.52 -19.07 -10.03
N THR A 306 1.71 -20.07 -9.74
CA THR A 306 1.92 -21.47 -10.15
C THR A 306 1.72 -21.61 -11.65
N ALA A 307 2.54 -22.44 -12.30
CA ALA A 307 2.29 -22.79 -13.70
C ALA A 307 0.94 -23.50 -13.85
N TYR A 308 0.39 -23.49 -15.06
CA TYR A 308 -0.80 -24.26 -15.37
C TYR A 308 -0.58 -25.75 -15.12
N SER A 309 -1.65 -26.41 -14.68
CA SER A 309 -1.78 -27.85 -14.56
C SER A 309 -3.27 -28.19 -14.71
N PRO A 310 -3.65 -29.38 -15.21
CA PRO A 310 -5.07 -29.74 -15.33
C PRO A 310 -5.83 -29.82 -14.00
N SER A 311 -5.14 -29.82 -12.86
CA SER A 311 -5.80 -29.74 -11.55
C SER A 311 -5.93 -28.30 -11.10
N LEU A 312 -7.16 -27.80 -10.97
CA LEU A 312 -7.43 -26.46 -10.43
C LEU A 312 -6.93 -26.24 -9.02
N LEU A 313 -6.87 -27.29 -8.21
CA LEU A 313 -6.36 -27.21 -6.84
C LEU A 313 -4.89 -26.79 -6.79
N SER A 314 -4.15 -27.01 -7.87
CA SER A 314 -2.75 -26.58 -8.00
C SER A 314 -2.59 -25.12 -8.44
N TRP A 315 -3.65 -24.49 -8.95
CA TRP A 315 -3.59 -23.09 -9.38
C TRP A 315 -3.57 -22.17 -8.17
N THR A 316 -2.93 -21.01 -8.33
CA THR A 316 -2.75 -20.06 -7.24
C THR A 316 -4.11 -19.55 -6.76
N PRO A 317 -4.52 -19.84 -5.50
CA PRO A 317 -5.79 -19.35 -4.98
C PRO A 317 -5.70 -17.85 -4.69
N LEU A 318 -6.64 -17.09 -5.24
CA LEU A 318 -6.87 -15.70 -4.82
C LEU A 318 -7.94 -15.65 -3.72
N VAL A 319 -9.04 -16.35 -3.94
CA VAL A 319 -10.16 -16.47 -3.00
C VAL A 319 -10.76 -17.87 -3.15
N THR A 320 -11.06 -18.53 -2.04
CA THR A 320 -11.80 -19.80 -2.04
C THR A 320 -12.90 -19.73 -0.99
N SER A 321 -14.10 -20.16 -1.38
CA SER A 321 -15.22 -20.29 -0.47
C SER A 321 -15.95 -21.60 -0.74
N ASN A 322 -15.74 -22.56 0.15
CA ASN A 322 -16.42 -23.83 0.15
C ASN A 322 -17.20 -23.95 1.46
N VAL A 323 -18.41 -23.37 1.47
CA VAL A 323 -19.26 -23.44 2.65
C VAL A 323 -20.06 -24.71 2.62
N GLN A 324 -19.83 -25.53 3.62
CA GLN A 324 -20.54 -26.78 3.84
C GLN A 324 -21.01 -26.81 5.28
N GLU A 325 -22.19 -27.37 5.51
CA GLU A 325 -22.68 -27.61 6.86
C GLU A 325 -22.08 -28.93 7.36
N VAL A 326 -21.62 -28.98 8.60
CA VAL A 326 -21.09 -30.22 9.19
C VAL A 326 -22.11 -30.70 10.21
N ASP A 327 -22.73 -31.85 9.93
CA ASP A 327 -23.54 -32.56 10.91
C ASP A 327 -22.67 -33.61 11.64
N ARG A 328 -23.14 -34.11 12.78
CA ARG A 328 -22.41 -35.00 13.70
C ARG A 328 -21.83 -36.26 13.05
N SER A 329 -22.31 -36.65 11.87
CA SER A 329 -21.88 -37.84 11.14
C SER A 329 -21.18 -37.57 9.81
N ASP A 330 -21.38 -36.42 9.16
CA ASP A 330 -20.76 -36.11 7.87
C ASP A 330 -20.90 -34.64 7.47
N ILE A 331 -20.16 -34.24 6.45
CA ILE A 331 -20.30 -32.97 5.75
C ILE A 331 -21.55 -33.03 4.87
N LEU A 332 -22.51 -32.17 5.15
CA LEU A 332 -23.67 -31.92 4.29
C LEU A 332 -23.22 -31.07 3.10
N LYS A 333 -23.40 -31.63 1.91
CA LYS A 333 -23.09 -30.99 0.63
C LYS A 333 -24.41 -30.61 -0.02
N GLY A 334 -24.49 -29.37 -0.49
CA GLY A 334 -25.71 -28.90 -1.12
C GLY A 334 -25.53 -27.56 -1.83
N ASP A 335 -26.48 -27.27 -2.70
CA ASP A 335 -26.59 -26.04 -3.45
C ASP A 335 -27.51 -25.06 -2.72
N PHE A 336 -27.23 -23.76 -2.90
CA PHE A 336 -28.00 -22.71 -2.27
C PHE A 336 -29.12 -22.20 -3.19
N VAL A 337 -30.34 -22.19 -2.67
CA VAL A 337 -31.53 -21.63 -3.32
C VAL A 337 -31.92 -20.35 -2.60
N PHE A 338 -31.84 -19.23 -3.31
CA PHE A 338 -32.28 -17.94 -2.80
C PHE A 338 -33.52 -17.44 -3.56
N PRO A 339 -34.59 -17.00 -2.87
CA PRO A 339 -35.81 -16.56 -3.55
C PRO A 339 -35.61 -15.41 -4.55
N ARG A 340 -34.61 -14.55 -4.33
CA ARG A 340 -34.26 -13.43 -5.24
C ARG A 340 -33.84 -13.86 -6.65
N ASN A 341 -33.48 -15.13 -6.83
CA ASN A 341 -33.02 -15.65 -8.11
C ASN A 341 -34.17 -16.17 -9.00
N PHE A 342 -35.41 -16.06 -8.53
CA PHE A 342 -36.62 -16.46 -9.24
C PHE A 342 -37.38 -15.23 -9.73
N GLU A 343 -38.01 -15.33 -10.91
CA GLU A 343 -38.76 -14.21 -11.48
C GLU A 343 -39.97 -13.84 -10.62
N ASP A 344 -40.71 -14.83 -10.12
CA ASP A 344 -41.79 -14.67 -9.15
C ASP A 344 -41.42 -15.30 -7.80
N SER A 345 -41.21 -14.44 -6.80
CA SER A 345 -41.01 -14.82 -5.41
C SER A 345 -42.17 -14.41 -4.50
N SER A 346 -43.30 -13.96 -5.05
CA SER A 346 -44.45 -13.50 -4.27
C SER A 346 -45.10 -14.62 -3.45
N GLY A 347 -44.96 -15.88 -3.89
CA GLY A 347 -45.41 -17.08 -3.18
C GLY A 347 -44.50 -17.54 -2.05
N TRP A 348 -43.32 -16.92 -1.87
CA TRP A 348 -42.39 -17.25 -0.81
C TRP A 348 -42.73 -16.50 0.49
N ASN A 349 -43.17 -17.24 1.51
CA ASN A 349 -43.48 -16.67 2.83
C ASN A 349 -42.36 -16.86 3.86
N GLY A 350 -41.22 -17.43 3.45
CA GLY A 350 -40.15 -17.84 4.36
C GLY A 350 -40.52 -19.10 5.15
N VAL A 351 -39.52 -19.94 5.41
CA VAL A 351 -39.71 -21.13 6.24
C VAL A 351 -39.26 -20.81 7.66
N GLY A 352 -40.22 -20.78 8.58
CA GLY A 352 -39.98 -20.60 10.02
C GLY A 352 -40.38 -21.83 10.79
N GLY A 353 -39.56 -22.25 11.76
CA GLY A 353 -39.82 -23.42 12.59
C GLY A 353 -39.07 -23.38 13.92
N ALA A 354 -39.32 -24.39 14.76
CA ALA A 354 -38.80 -24.43 16.13
C ALA A 354 -37.42 -25.10 16.24
N TYR A 355 -37.03 -25.92 15.27
CA TYR A 355 -35.84 -26.78 15.35
C TYR A 355 -34.96 -26.66 14.10
N CYS A 356 -34.98 -27.66 13.21
CA CYS A 356 -34.12 -27.76 12.03
C CYS A 356 -34.24 -26.55 11.10
N GLU A 357 -35.44 -26.00 10.93
CA GLU A 357 -35.68 -24.81 10.11
C GLU A 357 -34.98 -23.57 10.69
N ARG A 358 -34.86 -23.50 12.02
CA ARG A 358 -34.17 -22.41 12.70
C ARG A 358 -32.66 -22.51 12.55
N GLU A 359 -32.10 -23.72 12.67
CA GLU A 359 -30.67 -23.95 12.45
C GLU A 359 -30.29 -23.69 10.99
N ARG A 360 -31.08 -24.23 10.05
CA ARG A 360 -30.92 -23.99 8.61
C ARG A 360 -31.08 -22.52 8.26
N GLY A 361 -32.06 -21.84 8.84
CA GLY A 361 -32.23 -20.39 8.71
C GLY A 361 -31.00 -19.62 9.20
N ALA A 362 -30.48 -19.92 10.38
CA ALA A 362 -29.29 -19.26 10.90
C ALA A 362 -28.03 -19.54 10.04
N PHE A 363 -27.91 -20.74 9.47
CA PHE A 363 -26.86 -21.08 8.52
C PHE A 363 -26.98 -20.26 7.23
N MET A 364 -28.15 -20.26 6.59
CA MET A 364 -28.41 -19.48 5.37
C MET A 364 -28.21 -17.99 5.58
N ASP A 365 -28.66 -17.45 6.72
CA ASP A 365 -28.45 -16.04 7.10
C ASP A 365 -26.95 -15.72 7.18
N ARG A 366 -26.14 -16.64 7.71
CA ARG A 366 -24.68 -16.46 7.79
C ARG A 366 -24.03 -16.57 6.41
N VAL A 367 -24.41 -17.55 5.58
CA VAL A 367 -23.90 -17.70 4.22
C VAL A 367 -24.14 -16.43 3.41
N GLU A 368 -25.36 -15.90 3.48
CA GLU A 368 -25.76 -14.71 2.76
C GLU A 368 -25.09 -13.43 3.32
N SER A 369 -25.21 -13.17 4.62
CA SER A 369 -24.71 -11.94 5.23
C SER A 369 -23.18 -11.81 5.22
N ALA A 370 -22.46 -12.93 5.25
CA ALA A 370 -21.00 -12.94 5.17
C ALA A 370 -20.48 -13.20 3.74
N HIS A 371 -21.35 -13.23 2.72
CA HIS A 371 -21.00 -13.46 1.32
C HIS A 371 -20.08 -14.68 1.12
N LEU A 372 -20.38 -15.78 1.82
CA LEU A 372 -19.55 -16.98 1.81
C LEU A 372 -19.84 -17.88 0.59
N TYR A 373 -20.44 -17.33 -0.45
CA TYR A 373 -20.72 -18.02 -1.70
C TYR A 373 -20.80 -16.98 -2.82
N SER A 374 -20.64 -17.43 -4.07
CA SER A 374 -20.74 -16.54 -5.21
C SER A 374 -21.76 -17.01 -6.24
N GLU A 375 -22.72 -16.14 -6.52
CA GLU A 375 -23.72 -16.31 -7.59
C GLU A 375 -23.22 -15.81 -8.94
N ARG A 376 -22.16 -14.98 -8.93
CA ARG A 376 -21.59 -14.36 -10.12
C ARG A 376 -20.08 -14.42 -10.12
N SER A 377 -19.46 -14.87 -11.21
CA SER A 377 -18.01 -15.02 -11.27
C SER A 377 -17.27 -13.74 -11.66
N LEU A 378 -17.89 -12.84 -12.42
CA LEU A 378 -17.19 -11.67 -12.96
C LEU A 378 -16.66 -10.72 -11.87
N GLN A 379 -17.52 -10.35 -10.90
CA GLN A 379 -17.14 -9.41 -9.85
C GLN A 379 -16.03 -9.96 -8.94
N PRO A 380 -16.15 -11.18 -8.38
CA PRO A 380 -15.07 -11.80 -7.64
C PRO A 380 -13.78 -11.91 -8.44
N ALA A 381 -13.83 -12.17 -9.76
CA ALA A 381 -12.63 -12.25 -10.60
C ALA A 381 -11.82 -10.96 -10.56
N TYR A 382 -12.38 -9.84 -11.02
CA TYR A 382 -11.61 -8.59 -11.10
C TYR A 382 -11.28 -8.01 -9.73
N GLN A 383 -12.16 -8.16 -8.73
CA GLN A 383 -11.88 -7.65 -7.38
C GLN A 383 -10.74 -8.42 -6.73
N SER A 384 -10.78 -9.75 -6.74
CA SER A 384 -9.71 -10.56 -6.15
C SER A 384 -8.38 -10.33 -6.85
N ALA A 385 -8.41 -10.13 -8.16
CA ALA A 385 -7.23 -9.79 -8.96
C ALA A 385 -6.60 -8.45 -8.52
N LEU A 386 -7.42 -7.41 -8.33
CA LEU A 386 -6.96 -6.12 -7.83
C LEU A 386 -6.43 -6.22 -6.39
N PHE A 387 -7.12 -6.94 -5.51
CA PHE A 387 -6.67 -7.17 -4.12
C PHE A 387 -5.33 -7.89 -4.09
N TRP A 388 -5.14 -8.90 -4.93
CA TRP A 388 -3.87 -9.61 -5.06
C TRP A 388 -2.75 -8.70 -5.58
N LEU A 389 -3.03 -7.88 -6.62
CA LEU A 389 -2.07 -6.95 -7.20
C LEU A 389 -1.56 -5.94 -6.16
N PHE A 390 -2.45 -5.45 -5.30
CA PHE A 390 -2.15 -4.49 -4.22
C PHE A 390 -1.99 -5.14 -2.84
N GLN A 391 -1.76 -6.46 -2.75
CA GLN A 391 -1.72 -7.15 -1.44
C GLN A 391 -0.58 -6.67 -0.53
N HIS A 392 0.51 -6.18 -1.13
CA HIS A 392 1.64 -5.55 -0.44
C HIS A 392 1.62 -4.02 -0.55
N GLY A 393 0.49 -3.46 -0.98
CA GLY A 393 0.31 -2.04 -1.16
C GLY A 393 0.27 -1.27 0.16
N VAL A 394 0.88 -0.09 0.17
CA VAL A 394 0.86 0.82 1.31
C VAL A 394 -0.09 1.97 1.02
N VAL A 395 -0.99 2.25 1.96
CA VAL A 395 -1.90 3.38 1.86
C VAL A 395 -1.15 4.67 2.21
N LYS A 396 -1.22 5.66 1.32
CA LYS A 396 -0.66 7.01 1.49
C LYS A 396 -1.74 8.07 1.30
N GLN A 397 -1.65 9.13 2.08
CA GLN A 397 -2.53 10.29 1.95
C GLN A 397 -1.93 11.28 0.94
N LYS A 398 -2.76 11.84 0.07
CA LYS A 398 -2.38 12.94 -0.82
C LYS A 398 -2.25 14.22 -0.01
N LEU A 399 -1.11 14.89 -0.13
CA LEU A 399 -0.92 16.27 0.32
C LEU A 399 -1.31 17.25 -0.78
N THR A 400 -1.00 16.90 -2.03
CA THR A 400 -1.44 17.59 -3.26
C THR A 400 -1.76 16.54 -4.33
N GLN A 401 -2.17 16.97 -5.53
CA GLN A 401 -2.34 16.04 -6.65
C GLN A 401 -1.05 15.30 -7.04
N ALA A 402 0.11 15.90 -6.76
CA ALA A 402 1.42 15.39 -7.16
C ALA A 402 2.33 15.10 -5.95
N THR A 403 1.79 14.99 -4.74
CA THR A 403 2.59 14.77 -3.53
C THR A 403 1.84 13.93 -2.51
N LEU A 404 2.55 12.98 -1.90
CA LEU A 404 2.02 12.08 -0.90
C LEU A 404 2.69 12.30 0.45
N ALA A 405 1.96 12.01 1.52
CA ALA A 405 2.45 12.04 2.88
C ALA A 405 3.33 10.81 3.15
N PHE A 406 4.64 10.99 3.00
CA PHE A 406 5.65 10.02 3.45
C PHE A 406 6.15 10.40 4.86
N GLY A 407 6.53 9.39 5.66
CA GLY A 407 7.03 9.61 7.03
C GLY A 407 8.33 10.43 7.11
N GLU A 408 9.08 10.51 6.00
CA GLU A 408 10.32 11.29 5.85
C GLU A 408 10.14 12.44 4.83
N SER A 409 8.97 13.09 4.78
CA SER A 409 8.81 14.28 3.93
C SER A 409 9.64 15.45 4.49
N GLU A 410 10.87 15.61 4.01
CA GLU A 410 11.77 16.70 4.37
C GLU A 410 11.55 17.90 3.42
N GLY A 411 11.01 18.99 3.96
CA GLY A 411 10.99 20.28 3.26
C GLY A 411 12.27 21.06 3.57
N TYR A 412 13.13 21.25 2.57
CA TYR A 412 14.28 22.14 2.71
C TYR A 412 13.78 23.60 2.71
N VAL A 413 13.98 24.29 3.83
CA VAL A 413 13.70 25.72 3.95
C VAL A 413 15.02 26.47 3.77
N ASP A 414 15.18 27.17 2.65
CA ASP A 414 16.31 28.10 2.47
C ASP A 414 16.09 29.34 3.34
N VAL A 415 16.65 29.30 4.55
CA VAL A 415 16.65 30.45 5.45
C VAL A 415 17.82 31.37 5.07
N THR A 416 17.54 32.40 4.28
CA THR A 416 18.51 33.46 3.99
C THR A 416 18.60 34.42 5.18
N LEU A 417 19.62 34.24 6.01
CA LEU A 417 19.98 35.17 7.10
C LEU A 417 20.73 36.37 6.53
N SER A 418 20.02 37.46 6.21
CA SER A 418 20.65 38.74 5.87
C SER A 418 20.89 39.57 7.13
N VAL A 419 22.13 40.02 7.35
CA VAL A 419 22.43 41.00 8.41
C VAL A 419 21.81 42.35 8.01
N PRO A 420 20.98 42.97 8.86
CA PRO A 420 20.41 44.29 8.57
C PRO A 420 21.53 45.30 8.27
N GLU A 421 21.40 46.05 7.17
CA GLU A 421 22.40 47.05 6.74
C GLU A 421 22.74 48.06 7.85
N ILE A 422 21.77 48.36 8.72
CA ILE A 422 21.92 49.24 9.88
C ILE A 422 22.95 48.68 10.87
N SER A 423 22.94 47.37 11.12
CA SER A 423 23.89 46.73 12.05
C SER A 423 25.31 46.72 11.48
N ALA A 424 25.45 46.49 10.17
CA ALA A 424 26.75 46.53 9.50
C ALA A 424 27.34 47.95 9.52
N THR A 425 26.54 48.96 9.16
CA THR A 425 26.98 50.37 9.14
C THR A 425 27.37 50.91 10.51
N LEU A 426 26.60 50.59 11.56
CA LEU A 426 26.95 50.95 12.95
C LEU A 426 28.27 50.32 13.40
N THR A 427 28.51 49.06 13.04
CA THR A 427 29.73 48.35 13.41
C THR A 427 30.96 48.97 12.73
N PHE A 428 30.87 49.27 11.43
CA PHE A 428 31.95 49.94 10.70
C PHE A 428 32.23 51.36 11.22
N ALA A 429 31.18 52.12 11.50
CA ALA A 429 31.31 53.46 12.07
C ALA A 429 31.95 53.43 13.47
N GLY A 430 31.54 52.48 14.33
CA GLY A 430 32.11 52.27 15.66
C GLY A 430 33.60 51.94 15.60
N CYS A 431 34.01 51.02 14.72
CA CYS A 431 35.41 50.68 14.52
C CYS A 431 36.24 51.87 14.03
N ALA A 432 35.73 52.66 13.09
CA ALA A 432 36.42 53.86 12.62
C ALA A 432 36.60 54.91 13.74
N LEU A 433 35.58 55.09 14.58
CA LEU A 433 35.62 56.04 15.69
C LEU A 433 36.63 55.61 16.77
N LEU A 434 36.71 54.31 17.06
CA LEU A 434 37.74 53.76 17.97
C LEU A 434 39.16 53.96 17.43
N LEU A 435 39.38 53.80 16.12
CA LEU A 435 40.68 54.09 15.50
C LEU A 435 41.06 55.57 15.59
N ILE A 436 40.10 56.48 15.41
CA ILE A 436 40.35 57.92 15.54
C ILE A 436 40.73 58.26 16.99
N MET A 437 40.00 57.70 17.97
CA MET A 437 40.28 57.92 19.39
C MET A 437 41.65 57.39 19.82
N SER A 438 42.09 56.23 19.30
CA SER A 438 43.41 55.68 19.63
C SER A 438 44.54 56.56 19.08
N VAL A 439 44.39 57.11 17.87
CA VAL A 439 45.34 58.04 17.27
C VAL A 439 45.44 59.34 18.07
N LEU A 440 44.30 59.91 18.49
CA LEU A 440 44.27 61.13 19.30
C LEU A 440 44.96 60.95 20.66
N LEU A 441 44.76 59.80 21.32
CA LEU A 441 45.45 59.47 22.57
C LEU A 441 46.96 59.35 22.39
N PHE A 442 47.42 58.74 21.28
CA PHE A 442 48.85 58.58 21.00
C PHE A 442 49.56 59.93 20.80
N PHE A 443 48.95 60.85 20.05
CA PHE A 443 49.52 62.19 19.84
C PHE A 443 49.37 63.10 21.06
N GLY A 444 48.23 63.03 21.77
CA GLY A 444 47.99 63.82 22.98
C GLY A 444 48.88 63.40 24.17
N GLY A 445 49.19 62.10 24.29
CA GLY A 445 50.10 61.57 25.31
C GLY A 445 51.53 62.10 25.14
N LYS A 446 52.07 62.05 23.91
CA LYS A 446 53.44 62.51 23.62
C LYS A 446 53.66 64.00 23.81
N ALA A 447 52.65 64.83 23.51
CA ALA A 447 52.75 66.27 23.71
C ALA A 447 52.80 66.66 25.20
N ARG A 448 52.14 65.88 26.06
CA ARG A 448 52.09 66.12 27.51
C ARG A 448 53.34 65.62 28.23
N GLU A 449 53.95 64.54 27.75
CA GLU A 449 55.22 64.01 28.26
C GLU A 449 56.37 65.01 28.07
N ALA A 450 56.42 65.67 26.91
CA ALA A 450 57.45 66.67 26.58
C ALA A 450 57.35 67.98 27.38
N ASP A 451 56.14 68.36 27.82
CA ASP A 451 55.93 69.60 28.59
C ASP A 451 56.25 69.43 30.08
N VAL A 452 56.06 68.21 30.59
CA VAL A 452 56.46 67.81 31.96
C VAL A 452 57.98 67.75 32.08
N GLU A 453 58.71 67.23 31.08
CA GLU A 453 60.18 67.22 31.06
C GLU A 453 60.82 68.63 31.15
N LYS A 454 60.15 69.65 30.60
CA LYS A 454 60.69 71.01 30.48
C LYS A 454 60.68 71.81 31.79
N HIS A 455 59.91 71.37 32.79
CA HIS A 455 59.71 72.09 34.06
C HIS A 455 60.25 71.36 35.30
N PHE A 456 60.95 70.24 35.13
CA PHE A 456 61.61 69.54 36.23
C PHE A 456 62.82 70.33 36.76
N LYS A 457 62.59 71.18 37.77
CA LYS A 457 63.68 71.85 38.50
C LYS A 457 64.40 70.84 39.42
N PRO A 458 65.73 70.95 39.65
CA PRO A 458 66.52 69.95 40.37
C PRO A 458 66.05 69.61 41.80
N HIS A 459 65.35 70.52 42.46
CA HIS A 459 64.77 70.30 43.78
C HIS A 459 63.53 69.39 43.75
N HIS A 460 62.79 69.35 42.65
CA HIS A 460 61.68 68.41 42.47
C HIS A 460 62.19 66.99 42.24
N LEU A 461 63.28 66.83 41.48
CA LEU A 461 63.97 65.54 41.33
C LEU A 461 64.48 65.02 42.69
N ALA A 462 65.11 65.90 43.49
CA ALA A 462 65.57 65.53 44.83
C ALA A 462 64.43 65.09 45.76
N ARG A 463 63.25 65.71 45.68
CA ARG A 463 62.08 65.33 46.47
C ARG A 463 61.47 64.00 46.00
N VAL A 464 61.37 63.79 44.70
CA VAL A 464 60.90 62.52 44.11
C VAL A 464 61.81 61.34 44.47
N LEU A 465 63.10 61.60 44.69
CA LEU A 465 64.08 60.56 45.05
C LEU A 465 64.22 60.29 46.57
N LEU A 466 63.69 61.15 47.44
CA LEU A 466 63.94 61.09 48.90
C LEU A 466 62.67 60.99 49.76
N ASP A 467 61.48 61.15 49.16
CA ASP A 467 60.17 61.23 49.85
C ASP A 467 59.27 60.06 49.40
N ASP A 468 59.52 58.86 49.94
CA ASP A 468 58.82 57.60 49.59
C ASP A 468 57.30 57.67 49.79
N ASP A 469 56.82 58.52 50.70
CA ASP A 469 55.41 58.70 51.02
C ASP A 469 54.68 59.54 49.95
N ALA A 470 55.38 60.45 49.27
CA ALA A 470 54.80 61.30 48.23
C ALA A 470 54.86 60.67 46.83
N PHE A 471 55.89 59.88 46.54
CA PHE A 471 56.07 59.20 45.25
C PHE A 471 56.58 57.77 45.46
N SER A 472 55.74 56.77 45.14
CA SER A 472 56.15 55.38 45.26
C SER A 472 57.23 55.02 44.24
N HIS A 473 58.37 54.51 44.73
CA HIS A 473 59.46 53.98 43.90
C HIS A 473 59.04 52.83 42.97
N ARG A 474 57.84 52.22 43.16
CA ARG A 474 57.31 51.20 42.24
C ARG A 474 56.88 51.76 40.87
N LEU A 475 56.58 53.05 40.79
CA LEU A 475 56.12 53.72 39.57
C LEU A 475 57.24 54.47 38.84
N LEU A 476 58.41 54.64 39.46
CA LEU A 476 59.56 55.36 38.93
C LEU A 476 60.78 54.44 38.86
N LYS A 477 61.14 54.02 37.64
CA LYS A 477 62.42 53.36 37.37
C LYS A 477 63.47 54.42 37.06
N CYS A 478 64.46 54.55 37.92
CA CYS A 478 65.61 55.43 37.70
C CYS A 478 66.88 54.59 37.60
N ASP A 479 67.67 54.82 36.56
CA ASP A 479 68.94 54.14 36.35
C ASP A 479 70.11 55.03 36.81
N LEU A 480 71.05 54.45 37.55
CA LEU A 480 72.29 55.09 37.95
C LEU A 480 73.34 54.93 36.85
N LEU A 481 73.70 56.05 36.22
CA LEU A 481 74.78 56.11 35.24
C LEU A 481 76.11 56.41 35.95
N ASN A 482 76.99 55.41 36.06
CA ASN A 482 78.32 55.58 36.62
C ASN A 482 79.28 56.17 35.58
N ILE A 483 79.71 57.43 35.77
CA ILE A 483 80.58 58.15 34.82
C ILE A 483 82.08 57.96 35.17
N GLY A 484 82.42 57.07 36.10
CA GLY A 484 83.76 56.99 36.67
C GLY A 484 84.33 55.59 36.90
N ASN A 485 84.25 54.65 35.95
CA ASN A 485 85.28 53.60 35.72
C ASN A 485 84.93 52.71 34.51
N LYS A 486 85.94 51.95 34.05
CA LYS A 486 86.06 51.16 32.79
C LYS A 486 84.97 50.12 32.41
N TYR A 487 83.84 50.07 33.09
CA TYR A 487 82.70 49.22 32.72
C TYR A 487 81.53 50.11 32.31
N LEU A 488 81.40 50.34 31.00
CA LEU A 488 80.48 51.33 30.42
C LEU A 488 79.06 50.79 30.15
N ASP A 489 78.71 49.58 30.58
CA ASP A 489 77.44 48.94 30.20
C ASP A 489 76.59 48.41 31.38
N SER A 490 76.90 48.76 32.63
CA SER A 490 76.03 48.42 33.78
C SER A 490 75.27 49.65 34.27
N SER A 491 74.09 49.88 33.72
CA SER A 491 73.07 50.72 34.38
C SER A 491 72.48 49.92 35.52
N GLU A 492 72.79 50.30 36.76
CA GLU A 492 72.17 49.67 37.94
C GLU A 492 70.91 50.45 38.30
N LEU A 493 69.85 49.72 38.64
CA LEU A 493 68.60 50.34 39.06
C LEU A 493 68.81 50.98 40.44
N LEU A 494 68.41 52.24 40.57
CA LEU A 494 68.56 53.01 41.80
C LEU A 494 67.77 52.40 42.98
N ASP A 495 66.75 51.59 42.71
CA ASP A 495 65.93 50.90 43.71
C ASP A 495 66.67 49.80 44.49
N GLN A 496 67.87 49.41 44.03
CA GLN A 496 68.74 48.44 44.72
C GLN A 496 69.63 49.09 45.78
N PHE A 497 69.62 50.42 45.91
CA PHE A 497 70.50 51.17 46.81
C PHE A 497 69.70 51.98 47.83
N GLU A 498 70.12 51.94 49.09
CA GLU A 498 69.58 52.85 50.11
C GLU A 498 70.21 54.23 49.95
N ILE A 499 69.39 55.23 49.60
CA ILE A 499 69.83 56.62 49.50
C ILE A 499 69.89 57.24 50.90
N SER A 500 71.10 57.31 51.46
CA SER A 500 71.36 57.91 52.79
C SER A 500 71.42 59.45 52.77
N GLY A 501 71.62 60.06 51.61
CA GLY A 501 71.57 61.51 51.40
C GLY A 501 71.93 61.92 49.98
N LEU A 502 71.40 63.05 49.50
CA LEU A 502 71.66 63.56 48.15
C LEU A 502 72.42 64.89 48.21
N ALA A 503 73.60 64.94 47.57
CA ALA A 503 74.38 66.17 47.41
C ALA A 503 74.38 66.60 45.94
N LEU A 504 73.70 67.70 45.63
CA LEU A 504 73.66 68.26 44.28
C LEU A 504 74.73 69.34 44.16
N ARG A 505 75.64 69.18 43.20
CA ARG A 505 76.76 70.09 42.99
C ARG A 505 76.58 70.84 41.68
N HIS A 506 76.69 72.17 41.71
CA HIS A 506 76.50 72.97 40.51
C HIS A 506 77.70 72.85 39.55
N ARG A 507 77.47 72.36 38.32
CA ARG A 507 78.53 72.01 37.36
C ARG A 507 79.52 73.15 37.02
N LYS A 508 79.06 74.40 37.04
CA LYS A 508 79.90 75.59 36.77
C LYS A 508 80.42 76.30 38.02
N ARG A 509 79.97 75.89 39.22
CA ARG A 509 80.37 76.45 40.52
C ARG A 509 80.58 75.29 41.48
N PRO A 510 81.70 74.56 41.37
CA PRO A 510 81.90 73.36 42.16
C PRO A 510 82.00 73.63 43.68
N SER A 511 82.12 74.88 44.12
CA SER A 511 82.02 75.23 45.54
C SER A 511 80.59 75.23 46.09
N ASP A 512 79.56 75.33 45.26
CA ASP A 512 78.16 75.28 45.68
C ASP A 512 77.67 73.83 45.72
N VAL A 513 77.59 73.27 46.93
CA VAL A 513 77.03 71.95 47.22
C VAL A 513 75.72 72.15 47.98
N LEU A 514 74.61 71.73 47.37
CA LEU A 514 73.32 71.67 48.03
C LEU A 514 73.13 70.26 48.61
N ILE A 515 73.23 70.14 49.93
CA ILE A 515 72.99 68.87 50.63
C ILE A 515 71.51 68.84 51.02
N VAL A 516 70.78 67.84 50.55
CA VAL A 516 69.37 67.62 50.91
C VAL A 516 69.34 66.54 52.00
N PRO A 517 69.11 66.90 53.28
CA PRO A 517 69.06 65.93 54.37
C PRO A 517 67.75 65.14 54.32
N LYS A 518 67.81 63.83 54.64
CA LYS A 518 66.62 62.99 54.87
C LYS A 518 65.95 63.46 56.16
N ALA A 519 64.70 63.91 56.09
CA ALA A 519 63.96 64.28 57.29
C ALA A 519 63.64 63.01 58.10
N GLN A 520 64.26 62.85 59.27
CA GLN A 520 63.80 61.87 60.26
C GLN A 520 62.47 62.35 60.82
N GLN A 521 61.38 61.68 60.47
CA GLN A 521 60.12 61.84 61.18
C GLN A 521 59.92 60.70 62.19
N SER A 522 59.83 61.16 63.43
CA SER A 522 59.51 60.50 64.67
C SER A 522 58.21 59.70 64.62
N THR A 523 58.25 58.52 65.21
CA THR A 523 57.11 57.69 65.56
C THR A 523 56.15 58.41 66.52
N THR A 524 54.91 58.62 66.11
CA THR A 524 53.77 58.73 67.03
C THR A 524 52.64 57.84 66.53
N ALA A 525 52.38 56.79 67.29
CA ALA A 525 51.30 55.85 67.09
C ALA A 525 49.97 56.40 67.63
N SER A 526 48.89 56.21 66.87
CA SER A 526 47.48 56.09 67.29
C SER A 526 46.73 55.67 66.02
N GLY A 527 45.99 54.58 65.92
CA GLY A 527 45.26 53.80 66.91
C GLY A 527 43.81 53.74 66.44
N ALA A 528 43.31 52.52 66.16
CA ALA A 528 41.91 52.16 65.84
C ALA A 528 41.37 52.64 64.46
N SER A 529 40.54 51.90 63.71
CA SER A 529 39.90 50.59 63.83
C SER A 529 39.27 50.28 62.47
N SER A 530 39.42 49.03 62.02
CA SER A 530 38.51 48.34 61.07
C SER A 530 37.04 48.47 61.53
N GLN A 531 36.02 48.50 60.68
CA GLN A 531 35.63 47.43 59.79
C GLN A 531 34.62 47.92 58.72
N PRO A 532 34.38 47.10 57.67
CA PRO A 532 33.64 47.41 56.46
C PRO A 532 32.16 47.00 56.56
N GLY A 533 31.32 47.46 55.62
CA GLY A 533 29.95 46.97 55.53
C GLY A 533 29.12 47.55 54.39
N HIS A 534 28.92 46.71 53.38
CA HIS A 534 27.70 46.51 52.59
C HIS A 534 27.06 47.62 51.72
N MET A 535 26.91 47.24 50.45
CA MET A 535 25.69 47.27 49.61
C MET A 535 24.76 48.49 49.70
N LEU A 536 24.61 49.14 48.56
CA LEU A 536 23.40 49.01 47.74
C LEU A 536 23.77 49.03 46.26
#